data_AF-A0A7W1I1L8-F1
#
_entry.id   AF-A0A7W1I1L8-F1
#
_cell.length_a   1.000
_cell.length_b   1.000
_cell.length_c   1.000
_cell.angle_alpha   90.00
_cell.angle_beta   90.00
_cell.angle_gamma   90.00
#
_symmetry.space_group_name_H-M   'P 1'
#
loop_
_entity.id
_entity.type
_entity.pdbx_description
1 polymer ?
#
loop_
_entity_poly.entity_id
_entity_poly.type
_entity_poly.pdbx_seq_one_letter_code
_entity_poly.pdbx_strand_id
1 'polypeptide(L)'
;MIAMVLFERGRSAAGGALLAYAIASKLYPGLLVLYLLLRGEWRPVVSTAVFGIAIVGVATADFGVGPYAAFLAHMPKLLSGEAFPAFRNPAAIAINESIPGLVFKLQLFGVPHMGFAASRAVGWSYTIIAVAIVARLALRPVAPGREPLAWIAILIVATMRSPFLPTYAPFPSLWLATLLAALTWGRSGVFTMTLVAWLVLAFIFGTAGARPTVNAIWTLGHTIAAFVLVGMVLRAGVLSPTPKRVENVLV
;
A
#
# COMPACT_ATOMS: atom_id res chain seq x y z
N MET A 1 -5.05 9.06 -3.48
CA MET A 1 -6.41 8.95 -4.05
C MET A 1 -6.83 10.22 -4.79
N ILE A 2 -6.88 11.40 -4.16
CA ILE A 2 -7.31 12.65 -4.82
C ILE A 2 -6.51 12.94 -6.10
N ALA A 3 -5.19 12.78 -6.07
CA ALA A 3 -4.34 12.94 -7.25
C ALA A 3 -4.79 12.05 -8.44
N MET A 4 -5.12 10.78 -8.17
CA MET A 4 -5.57 9.83 -9.19
C MET A 4 -6.94 10.23 -9.77
N VAL A 5 -7.85 10.71 -8.93
CA VAL A 5 -9.15 11.24 -9.38
C VAL A 5 -8.96 12.47 -10.29
N LEU A 6 -7.98 13.33 -10.00
CA LEU A 6 -7.67 14.48 -10.86
C LEU A 6 -7.08 14.05 -12.21
N PHE A 7 -6.27 13.01 -12.25
CA PHE A 7 -5.76 12.44 -13.51
C PHE A 7 -6.89 11.91 -14.39
N GLU A 8 -7.82 11.13 -13.82
CA GLU A 8 -9.03 10.67 -14.54
C GLU A 8 -9.87 11.83 -15.08
N ARG A 9 -9.90 12.97 -14.37
CA ARG A 9 -10.58 14.20 -14.81
C ARG A 9 -9.76 15.05 -15.78
N GLY A 10 -8.64 14.55 -16.30
CA GLY A 10 -7.75 15.27 -17.20
C GLY A 10 -6.94 16.41 -16.55
N ARG A 11 -7.03 16.61 -15.24
CA ARG A 11 -6.36 17.69 -14.49
C ARG A 11 -4.93 17.28 -14.09
N SER A 12 -4.08 17.07 -15.09
CA SER A 12 -2.72 16.53 -14.91
C SER A 12 -1.82 17.39 -14.03
N ALA A 13 -1.89 18.72 -14.12
CA ALA A 13 -1.08 19.62 -13.30
C ALA A 13 -1.40 19.47 -11.79
N ALA A 14 -2.67 19.66 -11.42
CA ALA A 14 -3.11 19.56 -10.03
C ALA A 14 -2.93 18.13 -9.47
N GLY A 15 -3.21 17.10 -10.27
CA GLY A 15 -2.96 15.71 -9.88
C GLY A 15 -1.46 15.45 -9.65
N GLY A 16 -0.60 15.97 -10.51
CA GLY A 16 0.85 15.82 -10.42
C GLY A 16 1.43 16.50 -9.20
N ALA A 17 0.99 17.73 -8.90
CA ALA A 17 1.38 18.44 -7.69
C ALA A 17 1.00 17.66 -6.41
N LEU A 18 -0.24 17.14 -6.34
CA LEU A 18 -0.69 16.36 -5.18
C LEU A 18 0.03 15.02 -5.05
N LEU A 19 0.29 14.32 -6.16
CA LEU A 19 1.03 13.06 -6.11
C LEU A 19 2.50 13.30 -5.74
N ALA A 20 3.14 14.33 -6.29
CA ALA A 20 4.50 14.72 -5.95
C ALA A 20 4.63 15.05 -4.47
N TYR A 21 3.72 15.87 -3.93
CA TYR A 21 3.65 16.16 -2.50
C TYR A 21 3.46 14.90 -1.66
N ALA A 22 2.55 14.00 -2.07
CA ALA A 22 2.33 12.74 -1.36
C ALA A 22 3.58 11.85 -1.35
N ILE A 23 4.32 11.79 -2.47
CA ILE A 23 5.59 11.03 -2.60
C ILE A 23 6.68 11.64 -1.70
N ALA A 24 6.81 12.97 -1.72
CA ALA A 24 7.77 13.68 -0.87
C ALA A 24 7.46 13.48 0.62
N SER A 25 6.18 13.46 0.99
CA SER A 25 5.72 13.22 2.37
C SER A 25 5.87 11.76 2.80
N LYS A 26 5.68 10.83 1.86
CA LYS A 26 5.76 9.38 2.11
C LYS A 26 6.10 8.69 0.80
N LEU A 27 7.15 7.88 0.75
CA LEU A 27 7.67 7.35 -0.52
C LEU A 27 6.70 6.39 -1.25
N TYR A 28 5.83 5.69 -0.53
CA TYR A 28 5.02 4.56 -1.06
C TYR A 28 4.04 4.89 -2.20
N PRO A 29 3.36 6.04 -2.25
CA PRO A 29 2.58 6.46 -3.41
C PRO A 29 3.40 6.55 -4.71
N GLY A 30 4.73 6.51 -4.66
CA GLY A 30 5.59 6.47 -5.84
C GLY A 30 5.32 5.28 -6.76
N LEU A 31 4.81 4.15 -6.24
CA LEU A 31 4.39 3.03 -7.10
C LEU A 31 3.18 3.36 -7.98
N LEU A 32 2.40 4.40 -7.67
CA LEU A 32 1.37 4.90 -8.58
C LEU A 32 1.97 5.58 -9.82
N VAL A 33 3.18 6.15 -9.72
CA VAL A 33 3.90 6.68 -10.90
C VAL A 33 4.31 5.55 -11.83
N LEU A 34 4.80 4.43 -11.28
CA LEU A 34 5.07 3.22 -12.08
C LEU A 34 3.81 2.70 -12.76
N TYR A 35 2.67 2.68 -12.06
CA TYR A 35 1.38 2.33 -12.64
C TYR A 35 1.01 3.23 -13.83
N LEU A 36 1.11 4.55 -13.68
CA LEU A 36 0.83 5.51 -14.75
C LEU A 36 1.80 5.37 -15.93
N LEU A 37 3.09 5.17 -15.63
CA LEU A 37 4.15 4.96 -16.62
C LEU A 37 3.87 3.73 -17.49
N LEU A 38 3.54 2.60 -16.87
CA LEU A 38 3.23 1.35 -17.58
C LEU A 38 1.94 1.42 -18.40
N ARG A 39 1.03 2.33 -18.06
CA ARG A 39 -0.17 2.63 -18.87
C ARG A 39 0.10 3.62 -20.00
N GLY A 40 1.32 4.13 -20.14
CA GLY A 40 1.67 5.14 -21.15
C GLY A 40 1.08 6.52 -20.86
N GLU A 41 0.70 6.80 -19.60
CA GLU A 41 0.09 8.07 -19.20
C GLU A 41 1.14 9.14 -18.91
N TRP A 42 1.82 9.60 -19.97
CA TRP A 42 2.96 10.51 -19.86
C TRP A 42 2.65 11.86 -19.22
N ARG A 43 1.46 12.41 -19.45
CA ARG A 43 1.04 13.71 -18.90
C ARG A 43 1.04 13.70 -17.35
N PRO A 44 0.33 12.78 -16.68
CA PRO A 44 0.45 12.57 -15.23
C PRO A 44 1.89 12.35 -14.74
N VAL A 45 2.66 11.51 -15.44
CA VAL A 45 4.05 11.17 -15.05
C VAL A 45 4.95 12.40 -15.08
N VAL A 46 4.98 13.12 -16.21
CA VAL A 46 5.79 14.33 -16.39
C VAL A 46 5.37 15.40 -15.41
N SER A 47 4.06 15.63 -15.24
CA SER A 47 3.55 16.59 -14.27
C SER A 47 4.04 16.28 -12.85
N THR A 48 3.91 15.02 -12.42
CA THR A 48 4.39 14.57 -11.11
C THR A 48 5.90 14.76 -10.96
N ALA A 49 6.68 14.46 -12.00
CA ALA A 49 8.13 14.64 -11.99
C ALA A 49 8.52 16.12 -11.87
N VAL A 50 7.91 17.00 -12.66
CA VAL A 50 8.17 18.45 -12.63
C VAL A 50 7.87 19.03 -11.25
N PHE A 51 6.70 18.72 -10.68
CA PHE A 51 6.37 19.19 -9.33
C PHE A 51 7.26 18.56 -8.25
N GLY A 52 7.68 17.31 -8.42
CA GLY A 52 8.64 16.66 -7.52
C GLY A 52 9.99 17.39 -7.51
N ILE A 53 10.52 17.72 -8.69
CA ILE A 53 11.75 18.51 -8.83
C ILE A 53 11.57 19.89 -8.20
N ALA A 54 10.43 20.56 -8.43
CA ALA A 54 10.15 21.86 -7.84
C ALA A 54 10.12 21.81 -6.30
N ILE A 55 9.47 20.80 -5.70
CA ILE A 55 9.44 20.60 -4.25
C ILE A 55 10.86 20.38 -3.69
N VAL A 56 11.67 19.55 -4.36
CA VAL A 56 13.07 19.33 -3.98
C VAL A 56 13.88 20.63 -4.12
N GLY A 57 13.67 21.41 -5.18
CA GLY A 57 14.34 22.69 -5.40
C GLY A 57 14.01 23.71 -4.30
N VAL A 58 12.73 23.85 -3.94
CA VAL A 58 12.30 24.74 -2.84
C VAL A 58 12.91 24.29 -1.51
N ALA A 59 12.84 22.99 -1.19
CA ALA A 59 13.43 22.48 0.05
C ALA A 59 14.96 22.63 0.08
N THR A 60 15.64 22.50 -1.06
CA THR A 60 17.09 22.74 -1.16
C THR A 60 17.43 24.22 -0.99
N ALA A 61 16.60 25.13 -1.52
CA ALA A 61 16.80 26.57 -1.34
C ALA A 61 16.60 27.00 0.12
N ASP A 62 15.67 26.36 0.84
CA ASP A 62 15.34 26.66 2.23
C ASP A 62 16.35 26.03 3.22
N PHE A 63 16.61 24.73 3.09
CA PHE A 63 17.42 23.96 4.04
C PHE A 63 18.87 23.68 3.59
N GLY A 64 19.22 24.04 2.36
CA GLY A 64 20.49 23.68 1.73
C GLY A 64 20.57 22.19 1.34
N VAL A 65 21.75 21.78 0.87
CA VAL A 65 22.02 20.38 0.43
C VAL A 65 22.35 19.42 1.57
N GLY A 66 22.62 19.95 2.77
CA GLY A 66 23.07 19.18 3.94
C GLY A 66 22.16 18.02 4.32
N PRO A 67 20.83 18.21 4.45
CA PRO A 67 19.89 17.14 4.76
C PRO A 67 19.90 15.99 3.74
N TYR A 68 20.09 16.29 2.45
CA TYR A 68 20.16 15.28 1.39
C TYR A 68 21.44 14.45 1.49
N ALA A 69 22.59 15.10 1.73
CA ALA A 69 23.86 14.39 1.96
C ALA A 69 23.78 13.50 3.21
N ALA A 70 23.21 14.02 4.30
CA ALA A 70 23.00 13.25 5.52
C ALA A 70 22.05 12.06 5.30
N PHE A 71 20.95 12.26 4.56
CA PHE A 71 20.02 11.20 4.19
C PHE A 71 20.72 10.09 3.39
N LEU A 72 21.50 10.45 2.35
CA LEU A 72 22.25 9.50 1.54
C LEU A 72 23.26 8.70 2.38
N ALA A 73 23.97 9.37 3.29
CA ALA A 73 24.92 8.72 4.20
C ALA A 73 24.23 7.70 5.15
N HIS A 74 22.99 7.98 5.59
CA HIS A 74 22.24 7.10 6.49
C HIS A 74 21.30 6.12 5.77
N MET A 75 21.14 6.26 4.45
CA MET A 75 20.22 5.47 3.63
C MET A 75 20.37 3.94 3.84
N PRO A 76 21.59 3.35 3.90
CA PRO A 76 21.71 1.91 4.14
C PRO A 76 21.04 1.44 5.44
N LYS A 77 21.18 2.20 6.53
CA LYS A 77 20.57 1.88 7.84
C LYS A 77 19.07 2.16 7.87
N LEU A 78 18.60 3.16 7.12
CA LEU A 78 17.18 3.47 6.96
C LEU A 78 16.46 2.37 6.17
N LEU A 79 17.07 1.90 5.09
CA LEU A 79 16.49 0.84 4.24
C LEU A 79 16.50 -0.54 4.92
N SER A 80 17.49 -0.82 5.77
CA SER A 80 17.55 -2.08 6.54
C SER A 80 16.67 -2.07 7.79
N GLY A 81 16.23 -0.91 8.25
CA GLY A 81 15.49 -0.76 9.50
C GLY A 81 16.37 -0.59 10.75
N GLU A 82 17.70 -0.73 10.64
CA GLU A 82 18.63 -0.67 11.79
C GLU A 82 18.61 0.66 12.53
N ALA A 83 18.30 1.74 11.81
CA ALA A 83 18.14 3.08 12.35
C ALA A 83 16.91 3.24 13.26
N PHE A 84 15.94 2.33 13.22
CA PHE A 84 14.70 2.47 13.97
C PHE A 84 14.80 1.78 15.35
N PRO A 85 14.70 2.53 16.46
CA PRO A 85 14.73 1.95 17.80
C PRO A 85 13.53 1.04 18.08
N ALA A 86 12.43 1.20 17.33
CA ALA A 86 11.22 0.39 17.43
C ALA A 86 11.50 -1.13 17.32
N PHE A 87 12.48 -1.57 16.53
CA PHE A 87 12.82 -2.99 16.41
C PHE A 87 13.54 -3.59 17.62
N ARG A 88 13.85 -2.78 18.63
CA ARG A 88 14.41 -3.23 19.91
C ARG A 88 13.34 -3.25 21.01
N ASN A 89 12.10 -2.86 20.70
CA ASN A 89 10.98 -2.83 21.61
C ASN A 89 9.93 -3.89 21.19
N PRO A 90 9.71 -4.96 21.99
CA PRO A 90 8.72 -6.00 21.68
C PRO A 90 7.31 -5.49 21.38
N ALA A 91 6.85 -4.43 22.08
CA ALA A 91 5.53 -3.86 21.84
C ALA A 91 5.45 -3.17 20.46
N ALA A 92 6.53 -2.51 20.03
CA ALA A 92 6.58 -1.88 18.71
C ALA A 92 6.72 -2.93 17.59
N ILE A 93 7.50 -3.99 17.80
CA ILE A 93 7.58 -5.14 16.87
C ILE A 93 6.18 -5.76 16.69
N ALA A 94 5.45 -5.95 17.79
CA ALA A 94 4.14 -6.59 17.78
C ALA A 94 3.11 -5.85 16.94
N ILE A 95 3.17 -4.52 16.87
CA ILE A 95 2.22 -3.70 16.10
C ILE A 95 2.67 -3.43 14.65
N ASN A 96 3.84 -3.92 14.25
CA ASN A 96 4.36 -3.68 12.90
C ASN A 96 3.66 -4.58 11.89
N GLU A 97 2.87 -4.02 10.99
CA GLU A 97 2.10 -4.75 9.98
C GLU A 97 2.86 -4.95 8.66
N SER A 98 4.07 -4.44 8.56
CA SER A 98 4.86 -4.56 7.34
C SER A 98 5.39 -5.96 7.09
N ILE A 99 5.72 -6.26 5.83
CA ILE A 99 6.35 -7.53 5.43
C ILE A 99 7.74 -7.71 6.06
N PRO A 100 8.65 -6.70 6.05
CA PRO A 100 9.89 -6.77 6.83
C PRO A 100 9.65 -6.97 8.34
N GLY A 101 8.56 -6.42 8.87
CA GLY A 101 8.13 -6.57 10.26
C GLY A 101 7.76 -8.00 10.66
N LEU A 102 7.27 -8.81 9.72
CA LEU A 102 6.96 -10.22 9.98
C LEU A 102 8.20 -11.01 10.44
N VAL A 103 9.39 -10.68 9.92
CA VAL A 103 10.65 -11.29 10.37
C VAL A 103 10.86 -11.03 11.86
N PHE A 104 10.71 -9.78 12.31
CA PHE A 104 10.87 -9.46 13.73
C PHE A 104 9.75 -10.06 14.60
N LYS A 105 8.55 -10.30 14.07
CA LYS A 105 7.53 -11.07 14.79
C LYS A 105 7.94 -12.53 14.98
N LEU A 106 8.53 -13.16 13.97
CA LEU A 106 9.09 -14.50 14.13
C LEU A 106 10.19 -14.53 15.21
N GLN A 107 11.03 -13.48 15.27
CA GLN A 107 11.99 -13.30 16.36
C GLN A 107 11.30 -13.20 17.72
N LEU A 108 10.21 -12.42 17.82
CA LEU A 108 9.41 -12.29 19.03
C LEU A 108 8.81 -13.63 19.48
N PHE A 109 8.52 -14.54 18.55
CA PHE A 109 8.09 -15.91 18.83
C PHE A 109 9.24 -16.89 19.07
N GLY A 110 10.49 -16.43 19.15
CA GLY A 110 11.66 -17.24 19.47
C GLY A 110 12.31 -17.96 18.29
N VAL A 111 11.93 -17.63 17.04
CA VAL A 111 12.58 -18.22 15.85
C VAL A 111 14.01 -17.66 15.72
N PRO A 112 15.05 -18.52 15.69
CA PRO A 112 16.43 -18.06 15.63
C PRO A 112 16.77 -17.36 14.31
N HIS A 113 17.79 -16.50 14.33
CA HIS A 113 18.32 -15.77 13.16
C HIS A 113 17.35 -14.79 12.46
N MET A 114 16.19 -14.50 13.06
CA MET A 114 15.23 -13.53 12.54
C MET A 114 15.61 -12.10 12.91
N GLY A 115 16.62 -11.53 12.25
CA GLY A 115 17.10 -10.16 12.49
C GLY A 115 17.09 -9.26 11.25
N PHE A 116 17.85 -8.15 11.31
CA PHE A 116 17.93 -7.16 10.22
C PHE A 116 18.37 -7.74 8.88
N ALA A 117 19.28 -8.72 8.87
CA ALA A 117 19.72 -9.38 7.63
C ALA A 117 18.56 -10.14 6.95
N ALA A 118 17.81 -10.94 7.71
CA ALA A 118 16.64 -11.65 7.21
C ALA A 118 15.54 -10.68 6.77
N SER A 119 15.27 -9.63 7.56
CA SER A 119 14.29 -8.59 7.23
C SER A 119 14.63 -7.86 5.93
N ARG A 120 15.92 -7.56 5.71
CA ARG A 120 16.43 -6.97 4.46
C ARG A 120 16.20 -7.88 3.26
N ALA A 121 16.53 -9.16 3.37
CA ALA A 121 16.30 -10.14 2.30
C ALA A 121 14.80 -10.26 1.95
N VAL A 122 13.95 -10.43 2.96
CA VAL A 122 12.49 -10.49 2.79
C VAL A 122 11.94 -9.21 2.17
N GLY A 123 12.41 -8.04 2.62
CA GLY A 123 12.00 -6.75 2.06
C GLY A 123 12.35 -6.61 0.58
N TRP A 124 13.55 -7.02 0.15
CA TRP A 124 13.94 -6.98 -1.26
C TRP A 124 13.12 -7.95 -2.11
N SER A 125 12.95 -9.20 -1.67
CA SER A 125 12.08 -10.16 -2.34
C SER A 125 10.65 -9.62 -2.48
N TYR A 126 10.13 -8.98 -1.43
CA TYR A 126 8.81 -8.36 -1.46
C TYR A 126 8.73 -7.16 -2.41
N THR A 127 9.83 -6.43 -2.63
CA THR A 127 9.87 -5.32 -3.60
C THR A 127 9.56 -5.83 -5.01
N ILE A 128 10.15 -6.97 -5.38
CA ILE A 128 9.88 -7.63 -6.67
C ILE A 128 8.40 -8.01 -6.78
N ILE A 129 7.83 -8.59 -5.72
CA ILE A 129 6.41 -8.95 -5.67
C ILE A 129 5.52 -7.72 -5.82
N ALA A 130 5.79 -6.64 -5.09
CA ALA A 130 5.01 -5.40 -5.15
C ALA A 130 5.06 -4.78 -6.56
N VAL A 131 6.25 -4.72 -7.18
CA VAL A 131 6.43 -4.25 -8.56
C VAL A 131 5.66 -5.14 -9.54
N ALA A 132 5.72 -6.46 -9.40
CA ALA A 132 4.99 -7.39 -10.26
C ALA A 132 3.46 -7.22 -10.12
N ILE A 133 2.96 -7.00 -8.90
CA ILE A 133 1.54 -6.70 -8.65
C ILE A 133 1.12 -5.39 -9.32
N VAL A 134 1.92 -4.32 -9.18
CA VAL A 134 1.67 -3.03 -9.82
C VAL A 134 1.66 -3.17 -11.34
N ALA A 135 2.66 -3.86 -11.90
CA ALA A 135 2.74 -4.10 -13.34
C ALA A 135 1.54 -4.90 -13.84
N ARG A 136 1.13 -5.94 -13.11
CA ARG A 136 -0.09 -6.70 -13.43
C ARG A 136 -1.33 -5.82 -13.45
N LEU A 137 -1.52 -4.94 -12.46
CA LEU A 137 -2.67 -4.04 -12.39
C LEU A 137 -2.64 -2.96 -13.48
N ALA A 138 -1.45 -2.50 -13.89
CA ALA A 138 -1.29 -1.56 -14.98
C ALA A 138 -1.60 -2.18 -16.35
N LEU A 139 -1.05 -3.38 -16.60
CA LEU A 139 -1.15 -4.09 -17.88
C LEU A 139 -2.45 -4.88 -18.04
N ARG A 140 -3.17 -5.13 -16.95
CA ARG A 140 -4.51 -5.73 -16.95
C ARG A 140 -5.47 -4.82 -16.18
N PRO A 141 -5.93 -3.73 -16.83
CA PRO A 141 -6.79 -2.76 -16.17
C PRO A 141 -8.05 -3.41 -15.62
N VAL A 142 -8.48 -2.93 -14.47
CA VAL A 142 -9.80 -3.25 -13.91
C VAL A 142 -10.90 -2.64 -14.80
N ALA A 143 -12.12 -3.16 -14.68
CA ALA A 143 -13.26 -2.64 -15.44
C ALA A 143 -13.47 -1.13 -15.20
N PRO A 144 -13.99 -0.38 -16.19
CA PRO A 144 -14.27 1.05 -16.05
C PRO A 144 -15.08 1.36 -14.78
N GLY A 145 -14.68 2.40 -14.07
CA GLY A 145 -15.29 2.81 -12.80
C GLY A 145 -14.83 2.00 -11.58
N ARG A 146 -13.91 1.06 -11.74
CA ARG A 146 -13.32 0.25 -10.64
C ARG A 146 -11.84 0.56 -10.39
N GLU A 147 -11.28 1.55 -11.08
CA GLU A 147 -9.89 2.01 -10.96
C GLU A 147 -9.48 2.30 -9.50
N PRO A 148 -10.34 2.87 -8.63
CA PRO A 148 -9.99 3.06 -7.22
C PRO A 148 -9.57 1.78 -6.49
N LEU A 149 -10.09 0.61 -6.87
CA LEU A 149 -9.69 -0.67 -6.29
C LEU A 149 -8.21 -0.97 -6.61
N ALA A 150 -7.80 -0.74 -7.84
CA ALA A 150 -6.42 -0.94 -8.27
C ALA A 150 -5.48 0.04 -7.56
N TRP A 151 -5.85 1.32 -7.47
CA TRP A 151 -5.02 2.34 -6.82
C TRP A 151 -4.84 2.06 -5.33
N ILE A 152 -5.91 1.66 -4.62
CA ILE A 152 -5.82 1.32 -3.20
C ILE A 152 -5.02 0.03 -3.01
N ALA A 153 -5.22 -1.00 -3.85
CA ALA A 153 -4.42 -2.22 -3.81
C ALA A 153 -2.92 -1.93 -3.99
N ILE A 154 -2.56 -1.04 -4.91
CA ILE A 154 -1.19 -0.56 -5.12
C ILE A 154 -0.65 0.12 -3.85
N LEU A 155 -1.43 1.01 -3.23
CA LEU A 155 -1.02 1.68 -1.99
C LEU A 155 -0.83 0.71 -0.83
N ILE A 156 -1.67 -0.33 -0.72
CA ILE A 156 -1.52 -1.40 0.29
C ILE A 156 -0.19 -2.11 0.07
N VAL A 157 0.07 -2.66 -1.12
CA VAL A 157 1.32 -3.41 -1.36
C VAL A 157 2.55 -2.51 -1.27
N ALA A 158 2.45 -1.24 -1.65
CA ALA A 158 3.53 -0.28 -1.50
C ALA A 158 3.85 -0.03 -0.02
N THR A 159 2.84 0.25 0.81
CA THR A 159 3.07 0.58 2.22
C THR A 159 3.58 -0.61 3.04
N MET A 160 3.20 -1.84 2.66
CA MET A 160 3.66 -3.08 3.27
C MET A 160 5.17 -3.31 3.11
N ARG A 161 5.83 -2.59 2.18
CA ARG A 161 7.29 -2.60 2.01
C ARG A 161 8.03 -1.80 3.08
N SER A 162 7.35 -0.93 3.83
CA SER A 162 7.96 -0.15 4.90
C SER A 162 8.74 -1.05 5.87
N PRO A 163 9.91 -0.65 6.39
CA PRO A 163 10.51 -1.37 7.50
C PRO A 163 9.57 -1.38 8.71
N PHE A 164 8.88 -0.26 8.96
CA PHE A 164 7.99 -0.10 10.11
C PHE A 164 6.64 0.50 9.68
N LEU A 165 5.57 -0.25 9.92
CA LEU A 165 4.21 0.12 9.56
C LEU A 165 3.29 -0.09 10.79
N PRO A 166 3.07 0.95 11.61
CA PRO A 166 2.32 0.84 12.86
C PRO A 166 0.80 0.88 12.64
N THR A 167 0.04 1.13 13.70
CA THR A 167 -1.43 0.97 13.81
C THR A 167 -2.31 1.69 12.77
N TYR A 168 -1.78 2.61 11.96
CA TYR A 168 -2.51 3.19 10.83
C TYR A 168 -2.47 2.33 9.55
N ALA A 169 -1.73 1.21 9.56
CA ALA A 169 -1.62 0.29 8.44
C ALA A 169 -2.95 -0.24 7.89
N PRO A 170 -3.97 -0.54 8.73
CA PRO A 170 -5.21 -1.13 8.23
C PRO A 170 -6.07 -0.18 7.39
N PHE A 171 -5.87 1.15 7.47
CA PHE A 171 -6.79 2.12 6.86
C PHE A 171 -7.00 1.93 5.34
N PRO A 172 -5.96 1.77 4.50
CA PRO A 172 -6.17 1.52 3.08
C PRO A 172 -6.90 0.19 2.82
N SER A 173 -6.63 -0.84 3.60
CA SER A 173 -7.31 -2.14 3.51
C SER A 173 -8.77 -2.06 3.94
N LEU A 174 -9.09 -1.29 4.98
CA LEU A 174 -10.47 -1.02 5.39
C LEU A 174 -11.26 -0.32 4.27
N TRP A 175 -10.67 0.69 3.64
CA TRP A 175 -11.29 1.36 2.50
C TRP A 175 -11.48 0.42 1.31
N LEU A 176 -10.49 -0.43 1.03
CA LEU A 176 -10.61 -1.44 -0.03
C LEU A 176 -11.75 -2.42 0.28
N ALA A 177 -11.86 -2.88 1.52
CA ALA A 177 -12.93 -3.76 1.95
C ALA A 177 -14.31 -3.06 1.81
N THR A 178 -14.45 -1.82 2.26
CA THR A 178 -15.70 -1.07 2.09
C THR A 178 -16.12 -0.95 0.63
N LEU A 179 -15.19 -0.61 -0.27
CA LEU A 179 -15.48 -0.51 -1.71
C LEU A 179 -15.82 -1.85 -2.33
N LEU A 180 -15.08 -2.92 -2.01
CA LEU A 180 -15.37 -4.26 -2.49
C LEU A 180 -16.75 -4.72 -2.03
N ALA A 181 -17.09 -4.55 -0.75
CA ALA A 181 -18.37 -4.93 -0.19
C ALA A 181 -19.53 -4.20 -0.91
N ALA A 182 -19.39 -2.89 -1.12
CA ALA A 182 -20.39 -2.09 -1.86
C ALA A 182 -20.56 -2.56 -3.31
N LEU A 183 -19.46 -2.90 -4.00
CA LEU A 183 -19.48 -3.32 -5.40
C LEU A 183 -19.87 -4.79 -5.60
N THR A 184 -19.90 -5.60 -4.53
CA THR A 184 -20.17 -7.05 -4.63
C THR A 184 -21.30 -7.52 -3.72
N TRP A 185 -22.20 -6.63 -3.28
CA TRP A 185 -23.29 -6.97 -2.35
C TRP A 185 -24.14 -8.17 -2.82
N GLY A 186 -24.36 -8.30 -4.15
CA GLY A 186 -25.11 -9.42 -4.75
C GLY A 186 -24.32 -10.73 -4.89
N ARG A 187 -23.07 -10.81 -4.42
CA ARG A 187 -22.22 -12.00 -4.50
C ARG A 187 -21.81 -12.44 -3.10
N SER A 188 -22.62 -13.32 -2.52
CA SER A 188 -22.53 -13.74 -1.11
C SER A 188 -21.11 -14.10 -0.68
N GLY A 189 -20.37 -14.91 -1.44
CA GLY A 189 -19.00 -15.32 -1.07
C GLY A 189 -17.99 -14.17 -1.00
N VAL A 190 -17.98 -13.28 -2.00
CA VAL A 190 -17.04 -12.14 -2.05
C VAL A 190 -17.41 -11.11 -1.00
N PHE A 191 -18.72 -10.83 -0.84
CA PHE A 191 -19.22 -9.94 0.19
C PHE A 191 -18.87 -10.43 1.59
N THR A 192 -19.17 -11.71 1.91
CA THR A 192 -18.86 -12.29 3.22
C THR A 192 -17.36 -12.25 3.52
N MET A 193 -16.50 -12.64 2.58
CA MET A 193 -15.05 -12.59 2.79
C MET A 193 -14.56 -11.15 3.01
N THR A 194 -15.16 -10.18 2.31
CA THR A 194 -14.83 -8.77 2.49
C THR A 194 -15.29 -8.23 3.85
N LEU A 195 -16.48 -8.63 4.30
CA LEU A 195 -17.01 -8.26 5.62
C LEU A 195 -16.16 -8.85 6.76
N VAL A 196 -15.76 -10.12 6.63
CA VAL A 196 -14.85 -10.77 7.59
C VAL A 196 -13.50 -10.05 7.63
N ALA A 197 -12.91 -9.75 6.46
CA ALA A 197 -11.67 -8.98 6.40
C ALA A 197 -11.83 -7.59 7.04
N TRP A 198 -12.95 -6.91 6.80
CA TRP A 198 -13.25 -5.63 7.41
C TRP A 198 -13.32 -5.72 8.94
N LEU A 199 -14.03 -6.72 9.48
CA LEU A 199 -14.14 -6.93 10.93
C LEU A 199 -12.77 -7.20 11.58
N VAL A 200 -11.93 -8.01 10.93
CA VAL A 200 -10.56 -8.26 11.37
C VAL A 200 -9.75 -6.96 11.40
N LEU A 201 -9.83 -6.14 10.34
CA LEU A 201 -9.08 -4.90 10.23
C LEU A 201 -9.59 -3.75 11.13
N ALA A 202 -10.87 -3.79 11.52
CA ALA A 202 -11.52 -2.72 12.27
C ALA A 202 -11.15 -2.73 13.77
N PHE A 203 -10.70 -3.87 14.29
CA PHE A 203 -10.39 -4.02 15.70
C PHE A 203 -8.88 -3.85 15.94
N ILE A 204 -8.49 -3.01 16.90
CA ILE A 204 -7.10 -2.74 17.26
C ILE A 204 -7.01 -2.69 18.78
N PHE A 205 -6.17 -3.54 19.39
CA PHE A 205 -5.95 -3.57 20.85
C PHE A 205 -5.29 -2.30 21.42
N GLY A 206 -4.72 -1.43 20.58
CA GLY A 206 -3.85 -0.33 20.99
C GLY A 206 -2.45 -0.82 21.40
N THR A 207 -1.50 0.11 21.55
CA THR A 207 -0.09 -0.22 21.81
C THR A 207 0.17 -0.83 23.18
N ALA A 208 -0.73 -0.62 24.14
CA ALA A 208 -0.62 -1.12 25.52
C ALA A 208 -1.80 -2.01 25.96
N GLY A 209 -2.79 -2.27 25.10
CA GLY A 209 -4.01 -2.98 25.50
C GLY A 209 -3.91 -4.51 25.51
N ALA A 210 -2.79 -5.09 25.07
CA ALA A 210 -2.55 -6.53 25.12
C ALA A 210 -1.06 -6.87 25.20
N ARG A 211 -0.77 -8.14 25.55
CA ARG A 211 0.59 -8.68 25.53
C ARG A 211 1.16 -8.62 24.10
N PRO A 212 2.47 -8.35 23.91
CA PRO A 212 3.08 -8.24 22.59
C PRO A 212 2.83 -9.45 21.67
N THR A 213 2.82 -10.67 22.21
CA THR A 213 2.54 -11.89 21.43
C THR A 213 1.12 -11.91 20.88
N VAL A 214 0.12 -11.50 21.66
CA VAL A 214 -1.28 -11.40 21.23
C VAL A 214 -1.43 -10.33 20.15
N ASN A 215 -0.81 -9.16 20.35
CA ASN A 215 -0.80 -8.09 19.34
C ASN A 215 -0.12 -8.52 18.04
N ALA A 216 0.96 -9.29 18.12
CA ALA A 216 1.66 -9.81 16.95
C ALA A 216 0.80 -10.78 16.13
N ILE A 217 0.05 -11.67 16.79
CA ILE A 217 -0.92 -12.58 16.14
C ILE A 217 -2.04 -11.79 15.47
N TRP A 218 -2.59 -10.79 16.19
CA TRP A 218 -3.71 -10.01 15.68
C TRP A 218 -3.33 -9.19 14.44
N THR A 219 -2.21 -8.48 14.49
CA THR A 219 -1.69 -7.69 13.36
C THR A 219 -1.17 -8.56 12.21
N LEU A 220 -0.79 -9.83 12.46
CA LEU A 220 -0.62 -10.81 11.38
C LEU A 220 -1.96 -11.07 10.68
N GLY A 221 -3.05 -11.19 11.44
CA GLY A 221 -4.42 -11.24 10.91
C GLY A 221 -4.76 -10.05 10.00
N HIS A 222 -4.41 -8.82 10.40
CA HIS A 222 -4.55 -7.64 9.53
C HIS A 222 -3.77 -7.77 8.22
N THR A 223 -2.52 -8.22 8.31
CA THR A 223 -1.65 -8.39 7.15
C THR A 223 -2.25 -9.41 6.17
N ILE A 224 -2.73 -10.55 6.68
CA ILE A 224 -3.41 -11.58 5.89
C ILE A 224 -4.68 -11.01 5.25
N ALA A 225 -5.53 -10.34 6.02
CA ALA A 225 -6.77 -9.72 5.51
C ALA A 225 -6.48 -8.72 4.37
N ALA A 226 -5.45 -7.89 4.52
CA ALA A 226 -4.99 -6.97 3.48
C ALA A 226 -4.61 -7.69 2.17
N PHE A 227 -3.83 -8.78 2.26
CA PHE A 227 -3.45 -9.56 1.08
C PHE A 227 -4.62 -10.33 0.46
N VAL A 228 -5.57 -10.80 1.26
CA VAL A 228 -6.82 -11.40 0.74
C VAL A 228 -7.56 -10.39 -0.11
N LEU A 229 -7.74 -9.16 0.38
CA LEU A 229 -8.42 -8.08 -0.36
C LEU A 229 -7.67 -7.70 -1.64
N VAL A 230 -6.34 -7.57 -1.59
CA VAL A 230 -5.50 -7.35 -2.80
C VAL A 230 -5.66 -8.51 -3.78
N GLY A 231 -5.65 -9.75 -3.28
CA GLY A 231 -5.86 -10.95 -4.09
C GLY A 231 -7.23 -10.96 -4.79
N MET A 232 -8.28 -10.49 -4.13
CA MET A 232 -9.60 -10.31 -4.74
C MET A 232 -9.57 -9.31 -5.90
N VAL A 233 -8.88 -8.18 -5.74
CA VAL A 233 -8.68 -7.19 -6.82
C VAL A 233 -7.89 -7.79 -7.98
N LEU A 234 -6.83 -8.57 -7.71
CA LEU A 234 -6.01 -9.20 -8.76
C LEU A 234 -6.73 -10.31 -9.53
N ARG A 235 -7.72 -10.95 -8.90
CA ARG A 235 -8.61 -11.94 -9.50
C ARG A 235 -9.82 -11.32 -10.18
N ALA A 236 -10.01 -10.00 -10.08
CA ALA A 236 -11.21 -9.28 -10.52
C ALA A 236 -11.47 -9.25 -12.04
N GLY A 237 -10.84 -10.10 -12.84
CA GLY A 237 -11.52 -10.63 -14.04
C GLY A 237 -12.91 -11.22 -13.72
N VAL A 238 -13.19 -11.49 -12.44
CA VAL A 238 -14.50 -11.84 -11.88
C VAL A 238 -15.50 -10.67 -11.85
N LEU A 239 -15.07 -9.40 -11.90
CA LEU A 239 -15.94 -8.21 -11.78
C LEU A 239 -16.45 -7.65 -13.13
N SER A 240 -16.36 -8.45 -14.20
CA SER A 240 -17.02 -8.15 -15.47
C SER A 240 -18.47 -7.72 -15.23
N PRO A 241 -18.97 -6.68 -15.92
CA PRO A 241 -20.38 -6.34 -15.87
C PRO A 241 -21.14 -7.63 -16.18
N THR A 242 -22.07 -8.00 -15.29
CA THR A 242 -23.08 -9.00 -15.62
C THR A 242 -23.62 -8.58 -16.98
N PRO A 243 -23.59 -9.44 -18.02
CA PRO A 243 -24.18 -9.07 -19.30
C PRO A 243 -25.60 -8.60 -18.97
N LYS A 244 -25.93 -7.36 -19.38
CA LYS A 244 -27.30 -6.87 -19.29
C LYS A 244 -28.14 -7.99 -19.88
N ARG A 245 -28.99 -8.60 -19.06
CA ARG A 245 -30.04 -9.48 -19.55
C ARG A 245 -30.79 -8.59 -20.54
N VAL A 246 -30.58 -8.83 -21.84
CA VAL A 246 -31.32 -8.14 -22.88
C VAL A 246 -32.76 -8.57 -22.63
N GLU A 247 -33.50 -7.74 -21.92
CA GLU A 247 -34.95 -7.83 -21.88
C GLU A 247 -35.37 -7.58 -23.32
N ASN A 248 -35.57 -8.69 -24.05
CA ASN A 248 -36.30 -8.71 -25.29
C ASN A 248 -37.71 -8.26 -24.96
N VAL A 249 -37.92 -6.95 -24.87
CA VAL A 249 -39.24 -6.35 -24.98
C VAL A 249 -39.56 -6.40 -26.47
N LEU A 250 -40.16 -7.52 -26.87
CA LEU A 250 -40.98 -7.59 -28.07
C LEU A 250 -42.11 -6.58 -27.88
N VAL A 251 -42.10 -5.51 -28.65
CA VAL A 251 -43.28 -4.69 -28.98
C VAL A 251 -43.57 -4.90 -30.45
#